data_AF-A0A1C6PJN8-F1
#
_entry.id   AF-A0A1C6PJN8-F1
#
_cell.length_a   1.000
_cell.length_b   1.000
_cell.length_c   1.000
_cell.angle_alpha   90.00
_cell.angle_beta   90.00
_cell.angle_gamma   90.00
#
_symmetry.space_group_name_H-M   'P 1'
#
loop_
_entity.id
_entity.type
_entity.pdbx_description
1 polymer ?
#
loop_
_entity_poly.entity_id
_entity_poly.type
_entity_poly.pdbx_seq_one_letter_code
_entity_poly.pdbx_strand_id
1 'polypeptide(L)'
;MGRVTADPVMRTVTTWYLEQTAPGDLRAAEGPDPSAGVRIMRAQVPSAEFSRFLYASVGADVEWTDRLPWPRAQWQEWLERPGAETWVAYEKGTPAGFIELDGASQDTSARATRPGQTVEISYFGLLPAFRGRRIGAHLLEFGAARAWDMAERWPDREPTNRVWVHTCSKDGPHALGNYQRRGFRIFAKEVTREPAPAVEQGPAPAAPLVPRPDRREPSQGSRPADM
;
A
#
# COMPACT_ATOMS: atom_id res chain seq x y z
N MET A 1 27.55 -1.39 33.77
CA MET A 1 26.96 -2.60 33.14
C MET A 1 26.52 -2.23 31.74
N GLY A 2 27.29 -2.63 30.72
CA GLY A 2 26.94 -2.36 29.33
C GLY A 2 25.70 -3.14 28.93
N ARG A 3 24.70 -2.48 28.35
CA ARG A 3 23.61 -3.18 27.66
C ARG A 3 24.22 -3.95 26.51
N VAL A 4 24.20 -5.27 26.59
CA VAL A 4 24.38 -6.14 25.42
C VAL A 4 23.14 -5.92 24.57
N THR A 5 23.24 -5.08 23.54
CA THR A 5 22.25 -5.06 22.46
C THR A 5 22.41 -6.38 21.72
N ALA A 6 21.41 -7.25 21.83
CA ALA A 6 21.36 -8.48 21.03
C ALA A 6 21.43 -8.10 19.55
N ASP A 7 22.22 -8.84 18.78
CA ASP A 7 22.29 -8.64 17.33
C ASP A 7 20.89 -8.75 16.72
N PRO A 8 20.53 -7.84 15.79
CA PRO A 8 19.20 -7.85 15.20
C PRO A 8 18.98 -9.16 14.43
N VAL A 9 17.83 -9.79 14.67
CA VAL A 9 17.39 -10.95 13.89
C VAL A 9 17.25 -10.51 12.43
N MET A 10 17.98 -11.14 11.53
CA MET A 10 17.93 -10.83 10.11
C MET A 10 16.85 -11.66 9.42
N ARG A 11 16.01 -11.04 8.58
CA ARG A 11 15.07 -11.73 7.69
C ARG A 11 15.52 -11.67 6.25
N THR A 12 15.08 -12.64 5.45
CA THR A 12 15.27 -12.64 4.00
C THR A 12 14.08 -11.97 3.32
N VAL A 13 14.35 -11.02 2.44
CA VAL A 13 13.34 -10.38 1.59
C VAL A 13 13.63 -10.75 0.14
N THR A 14 12.62 -11.25 -0.56
CA THR A 14 12.70 -11.46 -2.00
C THR A 14 11.92 -10.36 -2.71
N THR A 15 12.56 -9.67 -3.65
CA THR A 15 11.91 -8.69 -4.54
C THR A 15 11.83 -9.28 -5.94
N TRP A 16 10.62 -9.27 -6.50
CA TRP A 16 10.36 -9.67 -7.88
C TRP A 16 10.07 -8.43 -8.70
N TYR A 17 10.71 -8.34 -9.87
CA TYR A 17 10.46 -7.31 -10.86
C TYR A 17 9.70 -7.94 -12.02
N LEU A 18 8.55 -7.34 -12.36
CA LEU A 18 7.67 -7.84 -13.38
C LEU A 18 7.39 -6.79 -14.44
N GLU A 19 7.12 -7.25 -15.66
CA GLU A 19 6.86 -6.36 -16.80
C GLU A 19 5.76 -6.89 -17.72
N GLN A 20 5.13 -5.96 -18.44
CA GLN A 20 4.46 -6.14 -19.72
C GLN A 20 5.24 -5.37 -20.77
N THR A 21 5.35 -5.94 -21.96
CA THR A 21 6.18 -5.43 -23.06
C THR A 21 5.42 -5.16 -24.35
N ALA A 22 4.12 -5.47 -24.36
CA ALA A 22 3.17 -5.01 -25.35
C ALA A 22 1.81 -4.77 -24.69
N PRO A 23 0.96 -3.86 -25.22
CA PRO A 23 -0.41 -3.68 -24.73
C PRO A 23 -1.22 -4.98 -24.68
N GLY A 24 -0.99 -5.89 -25.65
CA GLY A 24 -1.63 -7.21 -25.72
C GLY A 24 -1.21 -8.20 -24.62
N ASP A 25 -0.18 -7.90 -23.83
CA ASP A 25 0.19 -8.71 -22.67
C ASP A 25 -0.84 -8.54 -21.54
N LEU A 26 -1.58 -7.43 -21.50
CA LEU A 26 -2.57 -7.16 -20.49
C LEU A 26 -3.75 -8.12 -20.61
N ARG A 27 -3.99 -8.87 -19.53
CA ARG A 27 -5.13 -9.76 -19.41
C ARG A 27 -6.27 -9.05 -18.69
N ALA A 28 -7.51 -9.34 -19.08
CA ALA A 28 -8.72 -8.84 -18.41
C ALA A 28 -8.95 -9.50 -17.04
N ALA A 29 -9.45 -8.74 -16.07
CA ALA A 29 -9.87 -9.23 -14.77
C ALA A 29 -11.40 -9.30 -14.69
N GLU A 30 -11.91 -10.25 -13.91
CA GLU A 30 -13.31 -10.20 -13.50
C GLU A 30 -13.47 -9.04 -12.51
N GLY A 31 -14.29 -8.06 -12.88
CA GLY A 31 -14.59 -6.90 -12.05
C GLY A 31 -15.41 -7.23 -10.79
N PRO A 32 -15.58 -6.27 -9.88
CA PRO A 32 -16.59 -6.35 -8.85
C PRO A 32 -18.00 -6.41 -9.47
N ASP A 33 -18.97 -6.88 -8.70
CA ASP A 33 -20.38 -6.82 -9.11
C ASP A 33 -20.76 -5.37 -9.47
N PRO A 34 -21.43 -5.10 -10.61
CA PRO A 34 -21.82 -3.75 -11.00
C PRO A 34 -22.63 -3.00 -9.92
N SER A 35 -23.45 -3.72 -9.13
CA SER A 35 -24.23 -3.16 -8.02
C SER A 35 -23.38 -2.71 -6.83
N ALA A 36 -22.10 -3.13 -6.76
CA ALA A 36 -21.17 -2.66 -5.73
C ALA A 36 -20.92 -1.15 -5.83
N GLY A 37 -21.13 -0.53 -7.00
CA GLY A 37 -20.97 0.92 -7.19
C GLY A 37 -19.51 1.37 -7.19
N VAL A 38 -18.64 0.50 -7.71
CA VAL A 38 -17.20 0.78 -7.84
C VAL A 38 -16.94 1.62 -9.08
N ARG A 39 -16.18 2.71 -8.93
CA ARG A 39 -15.75 3.62 -10.00
C ARG A 39 -14.26 3.89 -9.86
N ILE A 40 -13.53 3.97 -10.97
CA ILE A 40 -12.11 4.35 -10.96
C ILE A 40 -11.97 5.73 -11.57
N MET A 41 -11.30 6.64 -10.88
CA MET A 41 -11.13 8.03 -11.30
C MET A 41 -9.69 8.48 -11.12
N ARG A 42 -9.16 9.26 -12.07
CA ARG A 42 -7.87 9.94 -11.93
C ARG A 42 -8.01 11.14 -11.00
N ALA A 43 -7.12 11.26 -10.02
CA ALA A 43 -6.90 12.50 -9.28
C ALA A 43 -6.10 13.46 -10.17
N GLN A 44 -6.79 14.30 -10.94
CA GLN A 44 -6.17 15.20 -11.92
C GLN A 44 -5.55 16.45 -11.30
N VAL A 45 -6.06 16.88 -10.14
CA VAL A 45 -5.50 18.00 -9.38
C VAL A 45 -4.49 17.42 -8.39
N PRO A 46 -3.18 17.74 -8.51
CA PRO A 46 -2.17 17.30 -7.56
C PRO A 46 -2.52 17.75 -6.13
N SER A 47 -2.54 16.80 -5.19
CA SER A 47 -2.74 17.08 -3.76
C SER A 47 -1.83 16.19 -2.93
N ALA A 48 -0.83 16.82 -2.30
CA ALA A 48 0.08 16.18 -1.37
C ALA A 48 -0.67 15.50 -0.21
N GLU A 49 -1.71 16.14 0.32
CA GLU A 49 -2.50 15.63 1.43
C GLU A 49 -3.25 14.34 1.05
N PHE A 50 -3.87 14.33 -0.13
CA PHE A 50 -4.63 13.19 -0.60
C PHE A 50 -3.73 12.00 -0.96
N SER A 51 -2.63 12.22 -1.68
CA SER A 51 -1.68 11.15 -2.00
C SER A 51 -1.00 10.58 -0.76
N ARG A 52 -0.63 11.43 0.21
CA ARG A 52 -0.11 10.97 1.51
C ARG A 52 -1.16 10.17 2.29
N PHE A 53 -2.42 10.60 2.30
CA PHE A 53 -3.51 9.84 2.92
C PHE A 53 -3.65 8.44 2.30
N LEU A 54 -3.68 8.35 0.96
CA LEU A 54 -3.79 7.08 0.25
C LEU A 54 -2.60 6.17 0.54
N TYR A 55 -1.38 6.68 0.39
CA TYR A 55 -0.15 5.95 0.67
C TYR A 55 -0.12 5.41 2.10
N ALA A 56 -0.38 6.27 3.09
CA ALA A 56 -0.32 5.88 4.50
C ALA A 56 -1.43 4.89 4.86
N SER A 57 -2.65 5.07 4.33
CA SER A 57 -3.79 4.24 4.71
C SER A 57 -3.78 2.86 4.03
N VAL A 58 -3.40 2.80 2.75
CA VAL A 58 -3.27 1.52 2.02
C VAL A 58 -2.03 0.78 2.45
N GLY A 59 -0.95 1.52 2.70
CA GLY A 59 0.32 0.98 3.16
C GLY A 59 0.37 0.62 4.64
N ALA A 60 -0.64 0.97 5.45
CA ALA A 60 -0.59 0.87 6.91
C ALA A 60 -0.37 -0.55 7.45
N ASP A 61 -0.89 -1.56 6.76
CA ASP A 61 -0.78 -2.97 7.16
C ASP A 61 0.30 -3.74 6.38
N VAL A 62 1.12 -3.00 5.63
CA VAL A 62 2.36 -3.47 5.00
C VAL A 62 3.48 -2.50 5.39
N GLU A 63 4.71 -2.77 4.98
CA GLU A 63 5.87 -1.98 5.42
C GLU A 63 6.19 -0.81 4.49
N TRP A 64 5.17 -0.04 4.11
CA TRP A 64 5.33 1.17 3.28
C TRP A 64 5.70 2.35 4.17
N THR A 65 7.00 2.61 4.28
CA THR A 65 7.53 3.66 5.16
C THR A 65 8.37 4.72 4.43
N ASP A 66 8.78 4.46 3.19
CA ASP A 66 9.77 5.26 2.46
C ASP A 66 9.31 6.70 2.14
N ARG A 67 8.00 6.92 1.94
CA ARG A 67 7.44 8.26 1.68
C ARG A 67 6.77 8.92 2.88
N LEU A 68 6.63 8.22 4.00
CA LEU A 68 6.04 8.81 5.21
C LEU A 68 6.80 10.06 5.73
N PRO A 69 8.15 10.12 5.64
CA PRO A 69 8.92 11.29 6.06
C PRO A 69 8.89 12.46 5.08
N TRP A 70 8.37 12.28 3.85
CA TRP A 70 8.41 13.33 2.83
C TRP A 70 7.65 14.58 3.31
N PRO A 71 8.25 15.78 3.23
CA PRO A 71 7.52 17.01 3.45
C PRO A 71 6.49 17.24 2.34
N ARG A 72 5.50 18.08 2.62
CA ARG A 72 4.45 18.45 1.66
C ARG A 72 5.01 18.88 0.30
N ALA A 73 6.10 19.66 0.29
CA ALA A 73 6.73 20.15 -0.93
C ALA A 73 7.24 19.00 -1.83
N GLN A 74 7.83 17.96 -1.24
CA GLN A 74 8.34 16.81 -2.00
C GLN A 74 7.21 15.98 -2.60
N TRP A 75 6.10 15.81 -1.88
CA TRP A 75 4.88 15.21 -2.45
C TRP A 75 4.34 16.03 -3.63
N GLN A 76 4.28 17.35 -3.48
CA GLN A 76 3.78 18.23 -4.53
C GLN A 76 4.66 18.14 -5.79
N GLU A 77 5.98 18.27 -5.63
CA GLU A 77 6.94 18.16 -6.72
C GLU A 77 6.81 16.81 -7.45
N TRP A 78 6.66 15.71 -6.71
CA TRP A 78 6.46 14.39 -7.31
C TRP A 78 5.21 14.32 -8.19
N LEU A 79 4.09 14.83 -7.69
CA LEU A 79 2.78 14.76 -8.34
C LEU A 79 2.63 15.72 -9.53
N GLU A 80 3.44 16.79 -9.58
CA GLU A 80 3.45 17.76 -10.68
C GLU A 80 4.30 17.31 -11.87
N ARG A 81 5.08 16.23 -11.75
CA ARG A 81 5.89 15.71 -12.85
C ARG A 81 5.01 15.23 -14.02
N PRO A 82 5.42 15.50 -15.27
CA PRO A 82 4.77 14.91 -16.43
C PRO A 82 4.77 13.37 -16.37
N GLY A 83 3.58 12.78 -16.50
CA GLY A 83 3.40 11.33 -16.45
C GLY A 83 3.21 10.75 -15.04
N ALA A 84 3.18 11.58 -13.98
CA ALA A 84 2.72 11.14 -12.67
C ALA A 84 1.19 11.10 -12.66
N GLU A 85 0.60 9.92 -12.39
CA GLU A 85 -0.85 9.76 -12.30
C GLU A 85 -1.26 8.97 -11.07
N THR A 86 -2.19 9.49 -10.29
CA THR A 86 -2.87 8.74 -9.22
C THR A 86 -4.28 8.38 -9.68
N TRP A 87 -4.58 7.09 -9.74
CA TRP A 87 -5.90 6.56 -10.06
C TRP A 87 -6.49 5.88 -8.83
N VAL A 88 -7.71 6.24 -8.48
CA VAL A 88 -8.35 5.81 -7.24
C VAL A 88 -9.61 5.03 -7.56
N ALA A 89 -9.72 3.83 -7.00
CA ALA A 89 -10.98 3.11 -6.95
C ALA A 89 -11.82 3.71 -5.81
N TYR A 90 -13.05 4.08 -6.10
CA TYR A 90 -14.05 4.50 -5.14
C TYR A 90 -15.18 3.50 -5.13
N GLU A 91 -15.62 3.10 -3.96
CA GLU A 91 -16.88 2.37 -3.81
C GLU A 91 -17.89 3.28 -3.11
N LYS A 92 -18.99 3.59 -3.80
CA LYS A 92 -20.06 4.44 -3.26
C LYS A 92 -19.57 5.77 -2.67
N GLY A 93 -18.47 6.31 -3.21
CA GLY A 93 -17.87 7.59 -2.80
C GLY A 93 -16.71 7.48 -1.80
N THR A 94 -16.48 6.30 -1.21
CA THR A 94 -15.33 6.07 -0.33
C THR A 94 -14.15 5.55 -1.13
N PRO A 95 -12.92 6.11 -0.98
CA PRO A 95 -11.72 5.52 -1.56
C PRO A 95 -11.59 4.07 -1.09
N ALA A 96 -11.41 3.14 -2.01
CA ALA A 96 -11.21 1.71 -1.76
C ALA A 96 -9.73 1.32 -1.89
N GLY A 97 -8.99 2.04 -2.72
CA GLY A 97 -7.58 1.81 -3.00
C GLY A 97 -7.10 2.66 -4.16
N PHE A 98 -5.82 2.60 -4.47
CA PHE A 98 -5.22 3.39 -5.54
C PHE A 98 -4.14 2.63 -6.29
N ILE A 99 -3.84 3.15 -7.47
CA ILE A 99 -2.66 2.82 -8.27
C ILE A 99 -1.99 4.13 -8.66
N GLU A 100 -0.70 4.22 -8.40
CA GLU A 100 0.16 5.32 -8.83
C GLU A 100 1.00 4.86 -10.01
N LEU A 101 0.96 5.65 -11.09
CA LEU A 101 1.75 5.47 -12.29
C LEU A 101 2.84 6.53 -12.33
N ASP A 102 4.08 6.10 -12.54
CA ASP A 102 5.20 6.97 -12.84
C ASP A 102 5.66 6.76 -14.28
N GLY A 103 5.40 7.76 -15.12
CA GLY A 103 5.87 7.77 -16.50
C GLY A 103 7.36 8.10 -16.68
N ALA A 104 8.20 8.23 -15.65
CA ALA A 104 9.58 8.68 -15.83
C ALA A 104 10.32 7.95 -16.99
N SER A 105 10.98 8.75 -17.83
CA SER A 105 11.61 8.36 -19.12
C SER A 105 12.84 7.47 -18.97
N GLN A 106 13.18 7.05 -17.75
CA GLN A 106 14.31 6.17 -17.46
C GLN A 106 13.84 5.02 -16.58
N ASP A 107 14.28 3.81 -16.92
CA ASP A 107 14.05 2.61 -16.14
C ASP A 107 14.72 2.73 -14.76
N THR A 108 13.95 3.11 -13.74
CA THR A 108 14.44 3.22 -12.35
C THR A 108 14.71 1.86 -11.71
N SER A 109 14.33 0.73 -12.35
CA SER A 109 14.74 -0.58 -11.86
C SER A 109 16.24 -0.78 -11.92
N ALA A 110 16.96 -0.06 -12.81
CA ALA A 110 18.36 -0.30 -13.15
C ALA A 110 18.66 -1.77 -13.55
N ARG A 111 17.62 -2.51 -13.96
CA ARG A 111 17.67 -3.97 -14.17
C ARG A 111 17.28 -4.37 -15.58
N ALA A 112 16.55 -3.56 -16.35
CA ALA A 112 16.31 -3.84 -17.76
C ALA A 112 17.15 -2.95 -18.68
N THR A 113 17.70 -3.56 -19.71
CA THR A 113 18.58 -2.91 -20.70
C THR A 113 17.78 -2.29 -21.86
N ARG A 114 16.46 -2.11 -21.72
CA ARG A 114 15.62 -1.69 -22.85
C ARG A 114 15.53 -0.17 -22.92
N PRO A 115 15.89 0.44 -24.06
CA PRO A 115 15.62 1.85 -24.29
C PRO A 115 14.11 2.10 -24.49
N GLY A 116 13.65 3.30 -24.14
CA GLY A 116 12.33 3.85 -24.51
C GLY A 116 11.41 4.18 -23.34
N GLN A 117 10.16 4.53 -23.66
CA GLN A 117 9.23 5.15 -22.71
C GLN A 117 8.58 4.11 -21.78
N THR A 118 9.05 4.05 -20.54
CA THR A 118 8.51 3.16 -19.52
C THR A 118 7.45 3.83 -18.66
N VAL A 119 6.54 3.02 -18.11
CA VAL A 119 5.68 3.40 -16.99
C VAL A 119 5.87 2.40 -15.85
N GLU A 120 6.23 2.89 -14.67
CA GLU A 120 6.24 2.12 -13.44
C GLU A 120 4.87 2.21 -12.76
N ILE A 121 4.38 1.07 -12.25
CA ILE A 121 3.33 1.06 -11.22
C ILE A 121 4.06 1.18 -9.87
N SER A 122 4.27 2.41 -9.39
CA SER A 122 5.12 2.66 -8.21
C SER A 122 4.44 2.23 -6.91
N TYR A 123 3.12 2.45 -6.80
CA TYR A 123 2.33 1.98 -5.66
C TYR A 123 0.99 1.45 -6.13
N PHE A 124 0.58 0.33 -5.55
CA PHE A 124 -0.71 -0.27 -5.83
C PHE A 124 -1.21 -1.01 -4.59
N GLY A 125 -2.45 -0.75 -4.20
CA GLY A 125 -3.07 -1.51 -3.13
C GLY A 125 -4.49 -1.08 -2.80
N LEU A 126 -5.09 -1.84 -1.90
CA LEU A 126 -6.42 -1.55 -1.36
C LEU A 126 -6.34 -1.34 0.14
N LEU A 127 -7.22 -0.48 0.63
CA LEU A 127 -7.54 -0.42 2.04
C LEU A 127 -8.07 -1.79 2.51
N PRO A 128 -7.74 -2.22 3.74
CA PRO A 128 -8.10 -3.55 4.23
C PRO A 128 -9.59 -3.90 4.08
N ALA A 129 -10.48 -2.95 4.34
CA ALA A 129 -11.94 -3.13 4.27
C ALA A 129 -12.49 -3.46 2.86
N PHE A 130 -11.70 -3.25 1.81
CA PHE A 130 -12.12 -3.44 0.40
C PHE A 130 -11.48 -4.67 -0.25
N ARG A 131 -10.66 -5.43 0.48
CA ARG A 131 -10.01 -6.65 0.00
C ARG A 131 -10.99 -7.81 -0.10
N GLY A 132 -10.68 -8.79 -0.96
CA GLY A 132 -11.55 -9.96 -1.19
C GLY A 132 -12.78 -9.70 -2.07
N ARG A 133 -12.93 -8.49 -2.62
CA ARG A 133 -14.13 -8.04 -3.35
C ARG A 133 -13.91 -7.81 -4.84
N ARG A 134 -12.86 -8.41 -5.41
CA ARG A 134 -12.39 -8.24 -6.81
C ARG A 134 -11.96 -6.84 -7.25
N ILE A 135 -12.13 -5.82 -6.41
CA ILE A 135 -11.72 -4.42 -6.67
C ILE A 135 -10.24 -4.34 -7.06
N GLY A 136 -9.36 -5.10 -6.43
CA GLY A 136 -7.91 -5.02 -6.66
C GLY A 136 -7.50 -5.57 -8.02
N ALA A 137 -8.14 -6.65 -8.48
CA ALA A 137 -7.89 -7.19 -9.81
C ALA A 137 -8.37 -6.20 -10.89
N HIS A 138 -9.56 -5.62 -10.69
CA HIS A 138 -10.14 -4.61 -11.55
C HIS A 138 -9.30 -3.32 -11.62
N LEU A 139 -8.86 -2.82 -10.46
CA LEU A 139 -8.03 -1.62 -10.37
C LEU A 139 -6.66 -1.82 -11.04
N LEU A 140 -6.03 -2.97 -10.85
CA LEU A 140 -4.74 -3.26 -11.49
C LEU A 140 -4.89 -3.38 -13.01
N GLU A 141 -5.90 -4.08 -13.50
CA GLU A 141 -6.19 -4.15 -14.94
C GLU A 141 -6.42 -2.74 -15.51
N PHE A 142 -7.32 -1.97 -14.89
CA PHE A 142 -7.65 -0.63 -15.35
C PHE A 142 -6.41 0.28 -15.34
N GLY A 143 -5.64 0.27 -14.26
CA GLY A 143 -4.44 1.08 -14.12
C GLY A 143 -3.33 0.68 -15.09
N ALA A 144 -3.14 -0.61 -15.36
CA ALA A 144 -2.21 -1.08 -16.38
C ALA A 144 -2.64 -0.66 -17.80
N ALA A 145 -3.95 -0.68 -18.10
CA ALA A 145 -4.46 -0.11 -19.34
C ALA A 145 -4.15 1.40 -19.43
N ARG A 146 -4.30 2.12 -18.31
CA ARG A 146 -3.93 3.54 -18.21
C ARG A 146 -2.43 3.79 -18.40
N ALA A 147 -1.57 2.86 -18.01
CA ALA A 147 -0.15 2.97 -18.26
C ALA A 147 0.19 2.87 -19.77
N TRP A 148 -0.54 2.04 -20.53
CA TRP A 148 -0.32 1.87 -21.96
C TRP A 148 -0.81 3.06 -22.81
N ASP A 149 -1.94 3.67 -22.45
CA ASP A 149 -2.51 4.82 -23.16
C ASP A 149 -2.05 6.18 -22.58
N MET A 150 -1.01 6.19 -21.74
CA MET A 150 -0.52 7.40 -21.06
C MET A 150 -0.14 8.53 -22.02
N ALA A 151 0.48 8.20 -23.16
CA ALA A 151 0.87 9.17 -24.19
C ALA A 151 -0.32 9.96 -24.76
N GLU A 152 -1.54 9.40 -24.74
CA GLU A 152 -2.75 10.11 -25.17
C GLU A 152 -3.14 11.26 -24.20
N ARG A 153 -2.73 11.15 -22.92
CA ARG A 153 -3.00 12.17 -21.88
C ARG A 153 -1.85 13.13 -21.65
N TRP A 154 -0.67 12.81 -22.19
CA TRP A 154 0.57 13.55 -21.98
C TRP A 154 1.27 13.69 -23.32
N PRO A 155 0.95 14.74 -24.10
CA PRO A 155 1.31 14.84 -25.52
C PRO A 155 2.82 14.95 -25.78
N ASP A 156 3.61 15.37 -24.79
CA ASP A 156 5.07 15.44 -24.89
C ASP A 156 5.76 14.07 -24.67
N ARG A 157 4.98 12.98 -24.59
CA ARG A 157 5.49 11.63 -24.37
C ARG A 157 5.32 10.76 -25.61
N GLU A 158 6.37 10.01 -25.90
CA GLU A 158 6.29 8.89 -26.83
C GLU A 158 5.38 7.77 -26.29
N PRO A 159 4.80 6.94 -27.17
CA PRO A 159 4.00 5.78 -26.76
C PRO A 159 4.73 4.89 -25.75
N THR A 160 4.03 4.48 -24.68
CA THR A 160 4.57 3.54 -23.69
C THR A 160 5.00 2.26 -24.39
N ASN A 161 6.24 1.81 -24.14
CA ASN A 161 6.77 0.56 -24.70
C ASN A 161 6.88 -0.57 -23.66
N ARG A 162 6.76 -0.23 -22.37
CA ARG A 162 6.88 -1.16 -21.26
C ARG A 162 6.16 -0.61 -20.04
N VAL A 163 5.39 -1.48 -19.40
CA VAL A 163 4.80 -1.24 -18.09
C VAL A 163 5.45 -2.21 -17.12
N TRP A 164 5.96 -1.72 -16.00
CA TRP A 164 6.67 -2.57 -15.05
C TRP A 164 6.31 -2.23 -13.61
N VAL A 165 6.62 -3.17 -12.72
CA VAL A 165 6.36 -3.07 -11.29
C VAL A 165 7.38 -3.92 -10.55
N HIS A 166 7.63 -3.57 -9.30
CA HIS A 166 8.31 -4.47 -8.37
C HIS A 166 7.41 -4.73 -7.15
N THR A 167 7.51 -5.93 -6.61
CA THR A 167 6.82 -6.33 -5.38
C THR A 167 7.75 -7.22 -4.59
N CYS A 168 7.64 -7.22 -3.27
CA CYS A 168 8.50 -8.01 -2.40
C CYS A 168 7.73 -8.93 -1.47
N SER A 169 8.43 -9.85 -0.82
CA SER A 169 7.86 -10.80 0.12
C SER A 169 7.26 -10.17 1.39
N LYS A 170 7.39 -8.85 1.55
CA LYS A 170 6.75 -8.06 2.62
C LYS A 170 5.38 -7.51 2.20
N ASP A 171 5.09 -7.49 0.91
CA ASP A 171 3.77 -7.08 0.41
C ASP A 171 2.72 -8.16 0.69
N GLY A 172 1.44 -7.84 0.48
CA GLY A 172 0.36 -8.79 0.69
C GLY A 172 0.55 -10.11 -0.09
N PRO A 173 0.15 -11.27 0.46
CA PRO A 173 0.43 -12.60 -0.10
C PRO A 173 -0.14 -12.84 -1.50
N HIS A 174 -1.08 -11.98 -1.93
CA HIS A 174 -1.71 -12.05 -3.24
C HIS A 174 -1.08 -11.13 -4.30
N ALA A 175 -0.13 -10.26 -3.93
CA ALA A 175 0.43 -9.23 -4.81
C ALA A 175 1.07 -9.82 -6.06
N LEU A 176 2.09 -10.67 -5.90
CA LEU A 176 2.78 -11.34 -7.00
C LEU A 176 1.82 -12.10 -7.94
N GLY A 177 0.92 -12.89 -7.35
CA GLY A 177 -0.05 -13.66 -8.12
C GLY A 177 -1.07 -12.79 -8.85
N ASN A 178 -1.42 -11.61 -8.32
CA ASN A 178 -2.29 -10.67 -8.99
C ASN A 178 -1.63 -10.10 -10.26
N TYR A 179 -0.38 -9.66 -10.18
CA TYR A 179 0.38 -9.17 -11.33
C TYR A 179 0.50 -10.25 -12.42
N GLN A 180 0.89 -11.47 -12.06
CA GLN A 180 1.03 -12.58 -13.02
C GLN A 180 -0.29 -12.91 -13.72
N ARG A 181 -1.42 -12.90 -13.00
CA ARG A 181 -2.75 -13.10 -13.61
C ARG A 181 -3.07 -11.99 -14.60
N ARG A 182 -2.62 -10.75 -14.38
CA ARG A 182 -2.76 -9.62 -15.32
C ARG A 182 -1.77 -9.62 -16.48
N GLY A 183 -0.95 -10.67 -16.59
CA GLY A 183 -0.04 -10.85 -17.73
C GLY A 183 1.35 -10.26 -17.51
N PHE A 184 1.65 -9.74 -16.32
CA PHE A 184 3.01 -9.36 -15.97
C PHE A 184 3.88 -10.61 -15.81
N ARG A 185 5.06 -10.62 -16.45
CA ARG A 185 6.05 -11.70 -16.33
C ARG A 185 7.23 -11.24 -15.49
N ILE A 186 7.77 -12.13 -14.65
CA ILE A 186 8.99 -11.85 -13.89
C ILE A 186 10.15 -11.75 -14.88
N PHE A 187 10.90 -10.65 -14.83
CA PHE A 187 12.14 -10.47 -15.62
C PHE A 187 13.39 -10.40 -14.75
N ALA A 188 13.24 -10.07 -13.46
CA ALA A 188 14.34 -10.10 -12.49
C ALA A 188 13.84 -10.50 -11.09
N LYS A 189 14.77 -11.02 -10.28
CA LYS A 189 14.54 -11.40 -8.88
C LYS A 189 15.77 -11.03 -8.08
N GLU A 190 15.56 -10.43 -6.92
CA GLU A 190 16.60 -10.06 -5.97
C GLU A 190 16.27 -10.65 -4.59
N VAL A 191 17.31 -11.07 -3.87
CA VAL A 191 17.18 -11.60 -2.51
C VAL A 191 18.12 -10.80 -1.61
N THR A 192 17.55 -10.06 -0.67
CA THR A 192 18.30 -9.25 0.30
C THR A 192 18.07 -9.78 1.71
N ARG A 193 18.97 -9.39 2.64
CA ARG A 193 18.78 -9.61 4.07
C ARG A 193 18.69 -8.25 4.75
N GLU A 194 17.68 -8.09 5.60
CA GLU A 194 17.48 -6.86 6.38
C GLU A 194 17.14 -7.22 7.83
N PRO A 195 17.35 -6.30 8.79
CA PRO A 195 16.86 -6.47 10.14
C PRO A 195 15.35 -6.72 10.12
N ALA A 196 14.89 -7.74 10.83
CA ALA A 196 13.47 -7.91 11.08
C ALA A 196 12.96 -6.72 11.90
N PRO A 197 11.70 -6.28 11.70
CA PRO A 197 11.11 -5.26 12.55
C PRO A 197 11.24 -5.69 14.01
N ALA A 198 11.60 -4.74 14.87
CA ALA A 198 11.65 -5.00 16.30
C ALA A 198 10.27 -5.53 16.71
N VAL A 199 10.23 -6.74 17.26
CA VAL A 199 9.00 -7.25 17.88
C VAL A 199 8.70 -6.30 19.04
N GLU A 200 7.71 -5.44 18.88
CA GLU A 200 7.20 -4.65 19.98
C GLU A 200 6.62 -5.68 20.97
N GLN A 201 7.35 -5.95 22.05
CA GLN A 201 6.79 -6.70 23.15
C GLN A 201 5.67 -5.83 23.71
N GLY A 202 4.42 -6.18 23.38
CA GLY A 202 3.25 -5.51 23.91
C GLY A 202 3.34 -5.40 25.44
N PRO A 203 2.67 -4.40 26.04
CA PRO A 203 2.75 -4.19 27.47
C PRO A 203 2.47 -5.51 28.20
N ALA A 204 3.32 -5.85 29.17
CA ALA A 204 3.13 -7.02 30.00
C ALA A 204 1.67 -7.05 30.52
N PRO A 205 1.01 -8.22 30.57
CA PRO A 205 -0.36 -8.31 31.04
C PRO A 205 -0.46 -7.59 32.38
N ALA A 206 -1.43 -6.68 32.49
CA ALA A 206 -1.66 -5.93 33.71
C ALA A 206 -1.73 -6.93 34.88
N ALA A 207 -0.94 -6.68 35.93
CA ALA A 207 -0.97 -7.50 37.13
C ALA A 207 -2.43 -7.61 37.60
N PRO A 208 -2.90 -8.81 37.99
CA PRO A 208 -4.28 -9.00 38.41
C PRO A 208 -4.62 -7.98 39.49
N LEU A 209 -5.73 -7.27 39.30
CA LEU A 209 -6.26 -6.33 40.27
C LEU A 209 -6.40 -7.03 41.61
N VAL A 210 -5.57 -6.64 42.58
CA VAL A 210 -5.72 -7.08 43.97
C VAL A 210 -7.09 -6.57 44.43
N PRO A 211 -8.03 -7.44 44.86
CA PRO A 211 -9.31 -7.00 45.38
C PRO A 211 -9.07 -6.05 46.56
N ARG A 212 -9.67 -4.86 46.53
CA ARG A 212 -9.67 -3.97 47.70
C ARG A 212 -10.37 -4.69 48.85
N PRO A 213 -9.81 -4.69 50.08
CA PRO A 213 -10.49 -5.28 51.22
C PRO A 213 -11.81 -4.54 51.46
N ASP A 214 -12.84 -5.33 51.71
CA ASP A 214 -14.22 -4.92 51.90
C ASP A 214 -14.31 -3.86 53.02
N ARG A 215 -14.84 -2.67 52.68
CA ARG A 215 -15.17 -1.67 53.71
C ARG A 215 -16.36 -2.22 54.47
N ARG A 216 -16.13 -2.81 55.65
CA ARG A 216 -17.21 -3.08 56.60
C ARG A 216 -17.88 -1.76 56.97
N GLU A 217 -19.14 -1.60 56.58
CA GLU A 217 -19.99 -0.54 57.09
C GLU A 217 -20.17 -0.72 58.61
N PRO A 218 -20.13 0.36 59.40
CA PRO A 218 -20.42 0.27 60.83
C PRO A 218 -21.91 -0.01 61.04
N SER A 219 -22.19 -1.09 61.75
CA SER A 219 -23.52 -1.48 62.23
C SER A 219 -24.17 -0.33 63.00
N GLN A 220 -25.36 0.12 62.57
CA GLN A 220 -26.21 1.02 63.34
C GLN A 220 -26.66 0.28 64.62
N GLY A 221 -26.09 0.68 65.75
CA GLY A 221 -26.47 0.24 67.08
C GLY A 221 -27.74 0.98 67.54
N SER A 222 -28.70 0.19 67.99
CA SER A 222 -30.00 0.55 68.53
C SER A 222 -29.99 1.67 69.58
N ARG A 223 -30.97 2.57 69.47
CA ARG A 223 -31.46 3.43 70.57
C ARG A 223 -32.15 2.57 71.65
N PRO A 224 -31.99 2.88 72.94
CA PRO A 224 -32.94 2.47 73.96
C PRO A 224 -34.04 3.54 74.13
N ALA A 225 -35.25 3.07 74.44
CA ALA A 225 -36.37 3.83 74.94
C ALA A 225 -36.24 4.01 76.46
N ASP A 226 -36.47 5.22 76.98
CA ASP A 226 -37.48 5.55 77.99
C ASP A 226 -37.15 6.84 78.78
N MET A 227 -38.25 7.56 79.07
CA MET A 227 -38.48 8.70 80.00
C MET A 227 -37.93 10.10 79.67
#